data_AF-A0A1H1BIK9-F1
#
_entry.id   AF-A0A1H1BIK9-F1
#
_cell.length_a   1.000
_cell.length_b   1.000
_cell.length_c   1.000
_cell.angle_alpha   90.00
_cell.angle_beta   90.00
_cell.angle_gamma   90.00
#
_symmetry.space_group_name_H-M   'P 1'
#
loop_
_entity.id
_entity.type
_entity.pdbx_description
1 polymer ?
#
loop_
_entity_poly.entity_id
_entity_poly.type
_entity_poly.pdbx_seq_one_letter_code
_entity_poly.pdbx_strand_id
1 'polypeptide(L)'
;MNVLSVARGVAAVMTVIMVVYLALDGAHRPANPFLVPDIAVAVLLAGAALLPRRAAPVGLVFAFAWTAGVITVSLFSYVVRGEFSWGNLALVLAALVTAASLAGDTVRDGEREPVR
;
A
#
# COMPACT_ATOMS: atom_id res chain seq x y z
N MET A 1 -8.86 5.11 18.30
CA MET A 1 -8.52 5.82 17.04
C MET A 1 -9.31 5.19 15.90
N ASN A 2 -9.82 5.97 14.95
CA ASN A 2 -10.57 5.44 13.81
C ASN A 2 -9.61 4.71 12.84
N VAL A 3 -9.89 3.45 12.52
CA VAL A 3 -9.09 2.58 11.63
C VAL A 3 -8.83 3.26 10.28
N LEU A 4 -9.82 3.96 9.73
CA LEU A 4 -9.68 4.71 8.48
C LEU A 4 -8.65 5.84 8.58
N SER A 5 -8.58 6.53 9.72
CA SER A 5 -7.59 7.61 9.92
C SER A 5 -6.17 7.06 10.03
N VAL A 6 -6.01 5.92 10.70
CA VAL A 6 -4.73 5.20 10.76
C VAL A 6 -4.31 4.75 9.37
N ALA A 7 -5.23 4.12 8.63
CA ALA A 7 -4.97 3.64 7.27
C ALA A 7 -4.53 4.78 6.32
N ARG A 8 -5.16 5.95 6.41
CA ARG A 8 -4.72 7.14 5.65
C ARG A 8 -3.33 7.61 6.06
N GLY A 9 -3.02 7.62 7.35
CA GLY A 9 -1.70 7.98 7.85
C GLY A 9 -0.62 7.03 7.32
N VAL A 10 -0.87 5.72 7.39
CA VAL A 10 0.05 4.69 6.85
C VAL A 10 0.22 4.85 5.34
N ALA A 11 -0.88 5.08 4.60
CA ALA A 11 -0.82 5.31 3.15
C ALA A 11 0.05 6.53 2.82
N ALA A 12 -0.14 7.65 3.52
CA ALA A 12 0.66 8.85 3.33
C ALA A 12 2.15 8.60 3.60
N VAL A 13 2.49 7.91 4.69
CA VAL A 13 3.88 7.56 5.02
C VAL A 13 4.50 6.67 3.94
N MET A 14 3.80 5.62 3.52
CA MET A 14 4.28 4.72 2.46
C MET A 14 4.43 5.42 1.11
N THR A 15 3.51 6.33 0.76
CA THR A 15 3.65 7.19 -0.42
C THR A 15 4.93 8.02 -0.34
N VAL A 16 5.22 8.66 0.80
CA VAL A 16 6.45 9.44 0.97
C VAL A 16 7.69 8.57 0.80
N ILE A 17 7.72 7.40 1.44
CA ILE A 17 8.82 6.43 1.28
C ILE A 17 9.02 6.08 -0.19
N MET A 18 7.94 5.78 -0.92
CA MET A 18 8.00 5.39 -2.33
C MET A 18 8.47 6.52 -3.23
N VAL A 19 7.99 7.75 -3.00
CA VAL A 19 8.42 8.94 -3.75
C VAL A 19 9.90 9.23 -3.50
N VAL A 20 10.36 9.13 -2.26
CA VAL A 20 11.78 9.30 -1.91
C VAL A 20 12.65 8.24 -2.58
N TYR A 21 12.22 6.97 -2.55
CA TYR A 21 12.88 5.86 -3.24
C TYR A 21 12.99 6.12 -4.75
N LEU A 22 11.89 6.51 -5.40
CA LEU A 22 11.86 6.86 -6.82
C LEU A 22 12.81 8.03 -7.15
N ALA A 23 12.85 9.05 -6.29
CA ALA A 23 13.66 10.25 -6.50
C ALA A 23 15.16 10.02 -6.27
N LEU A 24 15.54 9.27 -5.23
CA LEU A 24 16.92 9.22 -4.74
C LEU A 24 17.69 7.96 -5.12
N ASP A 25 17.06 6.77 -5.12
CA ASP A 25 17.79 5.49 -5.26
C ASP A 25 18.12 5.09 -6.71
N GLY A 26 18.00 6.01 -7.66
CA GLY A 26 18.19 5.69 -9.08
C GLY A 26 17.08 4.80 -9.66
N ALA A 27 16.02 4.55 -8.89
CA ALA A 27 14.85 3.77 -9.30
C ALA A 27 14.07 4.42 -10.44
N HIS A 28 14.24 5.72 -10.68
CA HIS A 28 13.73 6.48 -11.83
C HIS A 28 14.39 6.12 -13.18
N ARG A 29 15.46 5.30 -13.19
CA ARG A 29 16.11 4.89 -14.43
C ARG A 29 15.19 3.95 -15.23
N PRO A 30 15.10 4.10 -16.57
CA PRO A 30 14.25 3.23 -17.41
C PRO A 30 14.61 1.74 -17.35
N ALA A 31 15.84 1.42 -16.95
CA ALA A 31 16.31 0.06 -16.77
C ALA A 31 15.76 -0.64 -15.50
N ASN A 32 15.06 0.09 -14.62
CA ASN A 32 14.42 -0.50 -13.45
C ASN A 32 13.12 -1.23 -13.86
N PRO A 33 13.05 -2.57 -13.75
CA PRO A 33 11.86 -3.34 -14.12
C PRO A 33 10.64 -3.02 -13.25
N PHE A 34 10.83 -2.42 -12.07
CA PHE A 34 9.76 -2.06 -11.14
C PHE A 34 9.33 -0.59 -11.20
N LEU A 35 9.90 0.22 -12.08
CA LEU A 35 9.56 1.66 -12.17
C LEU A 35 8.06 1.92 -12.33
N VAL A 36 7.41 1.25 -13.30
CA VAL A 36 5.97 1.43 -13.55
C VAL A 36 5.12 0.91 -12.38
N PRO A 37 5.34 -0.32 -11.87
CA PRO A 37 4.68 -0.79 -10.66
C PRO A 37 4.83 0.15 -9.45
N ASP A 38 6.02 0.70 -9.21
CA ASP A 38 6.32 1.55 -8.05
C ASP A 38 5.63 2.91 -8.16
N ILE A 39 5.59 3.50 -9.37
CA ILE A 39 4.80 4.70 -9.65
C ILE A 39 3.32 4.42 -9.38
N ALA A 40 2.81 3.28 -9.85
CA ALA A 40 1.41 2.90 -9.60
C ALA A 40 1.12 2.77 -8.10
N VAL A 41 2.03 2.16 -7.32
CA VAL A 41 1.92 2.09 -5.85
C VAL A 41 1.82 3.49 -5.24
N ALA A 42 2.73 4.41 -5.59
CA ALA A 42 2.74 5.76 -5.06
C ALA A 42 1.41 6.50 -5.36
N VAL A 43 0.96 6.43 -6.62
CA VAL A 43 -0.28 7.08 -7.08
C VAL A 43 -1.52 6.47 -6.43
N LEU A 44 -1.60 5.15 -6.33
CA LEU A 44 -2.74 4.46 -5.72
C LEU A 44 -2.86 4.77 -4.23
N LEU A 45 -1.75 4.71 -3.48
CA LEU A 45 -1.75 5.05 -2.05
C LEU A 45 -2.11 6.52 -1.82
N ALA A 46 -1.51 7.44 -2.59
CA ALA A 46 -1.81 8.87 -2.48
C ALA A 46 -3.26 9.18 -2.84
N GLY A 47 -3.74 8.64 -3.97
CA GLY A 47 -5.10 8.81 -4.43
C GLY A 47 -6.11 8.27 -3.41
N ALA A 48 -5.92 7.03 -2.96
CA ALA A 48 -6.78 6.39 -1.97
C ALA A 48 -6.81 7.14 -0.63
N ALA A 49 -5.68 7.72 -0.19
CA ALA A 49 -5.63 8.52 1.02
C ALA A 49 -6.48 9.81 0.93
N LEU A 50 -6.58 10.38 -0.27
CA LEU A 50 -7.32 11.61 -0.56
C LEU A 50 -8.81 11.38 -0.88
N LEU A 51 -9.25 10.13 -1.08
CA LEU A 51 -10.64 9.82 -1.41
C LEU A 51 -11.63 10.28 -0.31
N PRO A 52 -12.88 10.64 -0.65
CA PRO A 52 -13.92 10.95 0.33
C PRO A 52 -14.21 9.76 1.25
N ARG A 53 -14.69 10.01 2.48
CA ARG A 53 -14.93 8.98 3.51
C ARG A 53 -15.76 7.78 3.03
N ARG A 54 -16.67 7.98 2.08
CA ARG A 54 -17.53 6.91 1.53
C ARG A 54 -16.75 5.91 0.67
N ALA A 55 -15.78 6.38 -0.12
CA ALA A 55 -15.03 5.55 -1.07
C ALA A 55 -13.64 5.18 -0.55
N ALA A 56 -13.11 5.92 0.42
CA ALA A 56 -11.78 5.73 0.98
C ALA A 56 -11.53 4.30 1.50
N PRO A 57 -12.45 3.63 2.20
CA PRO A 57 -12.18 2.29 2.73
C PRO A 57 -11.86 1.28 1.63
N VAL A 58 -12.70 1.19 0.60
CA VAL A 58 -12.49 0.27 -0.54
C VAL A 58 -11.22 0.64 -1.31
N GLY A 59 -11.01 1.93 -1.58
CA GLY A 59 -9.82 2.40 -2.29
C GLY A 59 -8.52 2.09 -1.54
N LEU A 60 -8.51 2.27 -0.22
CA LEU A 60 -7.34 1.99 0.62
C LEU A 60 -7.07 0.49 0.75
N VAL A 61 -8.09 -0.35 0.92
CA VAL A 61 -7.93 -1.82 0.91
C VAL A 61 -7.27 -2.27 -0.39
N PHE A 62 -7.77 -1.78 -1.53
CA PHE A 62 -7.20 -2.09 -2.84
C PHE A 62 -5.75 -1.61 -2.95
N ALA A 63 -5.48 -0.35 -2.61
CA ALA A 63 -4.14 0.23 -2.72
C ALA A 63 -3.11 -0.51 -1.85
N PHE A 64 -3.47 -0.89 -0.61
CA PHE A 64 -2.58 -1.67 0.25
C PHE A 64 -2.38 -3.09 -0.25
N ALA A 65 -3.43 -3.78 -0.72
CA ALA A 65 -3.29 -5.12 -1.30
C ALA A 65 -2.40 -5.12 -2.55
N TRP A 66 -2.60 -4.13 -3.43
CA TRP A 66 -1.74 -3.91 -4.60
C TRP A 66 -0.28 -3.68 -4.19
N THR A 67 -0.05 -2.79 -3.23
CA THR A 67 1.28 -2.48 -2.69
C THR A 67 1.97 -3.72 -2.14
N ALA A 68 1.26 -4.52 -1.33
CA ALA A 68 1.80 -5.77 -0.80
C ALA A 68 2.21 -6.74 -1.93
N GLY A 69 1.39 -6.86 -2.98
CA GLY A 69 1.72 -7.69 -4.15
C GLY A 69 2.98 -7.23 -4.87
N VAL A 70 3.08 -5.94 -5.21
CA VAL A 70 4.23 -5.38 -5.94
C VAL A 70 5.52 -5.52 -5.13
N ILE A 71 5.51 -5.12 -3.84
CA ILE A 71 6.70 -5.20 -2.99
C ILE A 71 7.10 -6.66 -2.76
N THR A 72 6.15 -7.60 -2.66
CA THR A 72 6.47 -9.04 -2.54
C THR A 72 7.17 -9.57 -3.79
N VAL A 73 6.63 -9.29 -4.98
CA VAL A 73 7.26 -9.71 -6.25
C VAL A 73 8.65 -9.10 -6.40
N SER A 74 8.80 -7.82 -6.05
CA SER A 74 10.08 -7.13 -6.01
C SER A 74 11.06 -7.81 -5.04
N LEU A 75 10.64 -8.05 -3.80
CA LEU A 75 11.44 -8.71 -2.77
C LEU A 75 11.95 -10.08 -3.24
N PHE A 76 11.08 -10.93 -3.80
CA PHE A 76 11.52 -12.23 -4.30
C PHE A 76 12.44 -12.13 -5.51
N SER A 77 12.28 -11.11 -6.37
CA SER A 77 13.22 -10.84 -7.45
C SER A 77 14.62 -10.51 -6.94
N TYR A 78 14.73 -9.83 -5.79
CA TYR A 78 16.00 -9.57 -5.12
C TYR A 78 16.52 -10.77 -4.31
N VAL A 79 15.64 -11.56 -3.68
CA VAL A 79 16.03 -12.82 -2.99
C VAL A 79 16.76 -13.76 -3.93
N VAL A 80 16.24 -13.96 -5.15
CA VAL A 80 16.87 -14.83 -6.16
C VAL A 80 18.27 -14.32 -6.56
N ARG A 81 18.51 -13.01 -6.42
CA ARG A 81 19.81 -12.37 -6.68
C ARG A 81 20.73 -12.33 -5.44
N GLY A 82 20.28 -12.86 -4.30
CA GLY A 82 21.02 -12.86 -3.04
C GLY A 82 20.92 -11.55 -2.24
N GLU A 83 20.05 -10.62 -2.62
CA GLU A 83 19.94 -9.26 -2.07
C GLU A 83 18.68 -9.10 -1.21
N PHE A 84 18.54 -9.89 -0.14
CA PHE A 84 17.35 -9.82 0.71
C PHE A 84 17.27 -8.51 1.52
N SER A 85 16.10 -7.89 1.54
CA SER A 85 15.82 -6.67 2.33
C SER A 85 14.73 -6.90 3.37
N TRP A 86 15.11 -6.81 4.65
CA TRP A 86 14.17 -6.81 5.78
C TRP A 86 13.21 -5.62 5.75
N GLY A 87 13.65 -4.46 5.21
CA GLY A 87 12.82 -3.28 5.08
C GLY A 87 11.62 -3.52 4.16
N ASN A 88 11.85 -4.18 3.02
CA ASN A 88 10.79 -4.51 2.07
C ASN A 88 9.79 -5.51 2.68
N LEU A 89 10.27 -6.51 3.43
CA LEU A 89 9.38 -7.43 4.15
C LEU A 89 8.49 -6.69 5.16
N ALA A 90 9.06 -5.77 5.93
CA ALA A 90 8.30 -4.97 6.90
C ALA A 90 7.20 -4.13 6.22
N LEU A 91 7.50 -3.54 5.05
CA LEU A 91 6.51 -2.78 4.27
C LEU A 91 5.38 -3.68 3.74
N VAL A 92 5.69 -4.90 3.27
CA VAL A 92 4.67 -5.88 2.87
C VAL A 92 3.73 -6.19 4.04
N LEU A 93 4.30 -6.50 5.21
CA LEU A 93 3.50 -6.84 6.39
C LEU A 93 2.65 -5.66 6.85
N ALA A 94 3.21 -4.44 6.85
CA ALA A 94 2.47 -3.23 7.19
C ALA A 94 1.27 -3.01 6.25
N ALA A 95 1.47 -3.19 4.94
CA ALA A 95 0.40 -3.08 3.95
C ALA A 95 -0.69 -4.13 4.17
N LEU A 96 -0.31 -5.41 4.36
CA LEU A 96 -1.26 -6.50 4.59
C LEU A 96 -2.08 -6.32 5.86
N VAL A 97 -1.43 -5.98 6.98
CA VAL A 97 -2.11 -5.76 8.26
C VAL A 97 -3.08 -4.59 8.16
N THR A 98 -2.69 -3.51 7.49
CA THR A 98 -3.56 -2.34 7.32
C THR A 98 -4.75 -2.66 6.42
N ALA A 99 -4.54 -3.37 5.31
CA ALA A 99 -5.60 -3.83 4.41
C ALA A 99 -6.60 -4.74 5.14
N ALA A 100 -6.11 -5.75 5.86
CA ALA A 100 -6.94 -6.70 6.58
C ALA A 100 -7.75 -6.02 7.70
N SER A 101 -7.12 -5.11 8.44
CA SER A 101 -7.79 -4.35 9.51
C SER A 101 -8.92 -3.49 8.95
N LEU A 102 -8.67 -2.79 7.83
CA LEU A 102 -9.66 -1.93 7.20
C LEU A 102 -10.79 -2.73 6.55
N ALA A 103 -10.47 -3.86 5.89
CA ALA A 103 -11.47 -4.76 5.33
C ALA A 103 -12.39 -5.34 6.42
N GLY A 104 -11.82 -5.78 7.54
CA GLY A 104 -12.58 -6.28 8.68
C GLY A 104 -13.53 -5.23 9.28
N ASP A 105 -13.11 -3.97 9.33
CA ASP A 105 -13.96 -2.85 9.78
C ASP A 105 -15.12 -2.60 8.81
N THR A 106 -14.85 -2.58 7.50
CA THR A 106 -15.89 -2.40 6.48
C THR A 106 -16.94 -3.50 6.46
N VAL A 107 -16.54 -4.76 6.70
CA VAL A 107 -17.47 -5.89 6.78
C VAL A 107 -18.37 -5.75 8.02
N ARG A 108 -17.79 -5.40 9.17
CA ARG A 108 -18.53 -5.20 10.43
C ARG A 108 -19.53 -4.06 10.35
N ASP A 109 -19.19 -2.98 9.64
CA ASP A 109 -20.10 -1.86 9.43
C ASP A 109 -21.28 -2.25 8.52
N GLY A 110 -21.03 -3.08 7.50
CA GLY A 110 -22.11 -3.62 6.63
C GLY A 110 -23.10 -4.52 7.37
N GLU A 111 -22.64 -5.34 8.31
CA GLU A 111 -23.54 -6.17 9.15
C GLU A 111 -24.42 -5.36 10.11
N ARG A 112 -24.03 -4.12 10.42
CA ARG A 112 -24.75 -3.24 11.35
C ARG A 112 -25.83 -2.39 10.68
N GLU A 113 -25.87 -2.32 9.36
CA GLU A 113 -26.93 -1.61 8.63
C GLU A 113 -28.18 -2.52 8.59
N PRO A 114 -29.25 -2.21 9.35
CA PRO A 114 -30.47 -2.99 9.26
C PRO A 114 -31.04 -2.80 7.85
N VAL A 115 -31.30 -3.91 7.16
CA VAL A 115 -32.01 -3.96 5.88
C VAL A 115 -33.29 -3.13 6.03
N ARG A 116 -33.30 -1.93 5.44
CA ARG A 116 -34.47 -1.05 5.39
C ARG A 116 -35.33 -1.37 4.18
#